data_AF-A0A151EEQ5-F1
#
_entry.id   AF-A0A151EEQ5-F1
#
_cell.length_a   1.000
_cell.length_b   1.000
_cell.length_c   1.000
_cell.angle_alpha   90.00
_cell.angle_beta   90.00
_cell.angle_gamma   90.00
#
_symmetry.space_group_name_H-M   'P 1'
#
loop_
_entity.id
_entity.type
_entity.pdbx_description
1 polymer ?
#
loop_
_entity_poly.entity_id
_entity_poly.type
_entity_poly.pdbx_seq_one_letter_code
_entity_poly.pdbx_strand_id
1 'polypeptide(L)'
;MRINFEAYPVNSRKNLVDFIQEHYKEDLLKEIGANPERWIEEFSIIQGLLTGEGLSLSVDIHHPPIEDRDFKKIGKNVFFYSGNRVNSRGLWISKQVPDYSKGFDTEETRIQWTRCRLGSTAYLRINPDFNGISIDDLLPENFEPRSEKIKTDQRPILRFKVNIRGIEETIYAKGSRVDTSFYYEKPSYRLTPIANIKKLSSQEDFNKILMLAEQGIKVPAVIGVYESDYEDFLFLREVKGERPDEQFSQHREEIIRQDATMLAKLLKLGYRKCGFEDFDDKVFDGTHLHLIDVDEVVDLYSYQNVDYRKILLDPKDSLVRNFRYYQRKLFVKLLKDAIFVYNGSLLTNEGHKRQYIKHFFEEMKWGLTENKIKSILTFPKIYHTYESEISMMLDTD
;
A
#
# COMPACT_ATOMS: atom_id res chain seq x y z
N MET A 1 -16.90 13.89 -1.80
CA MET A 1 -16.48 15.27 -1.46
C MET A 1 -14.97 15.22 -1.51
N ARG A 2 -14.34 15.86 -2.49
CA ARG A 2 -12.87 15.76 -2.64
C ARG A 2 -12.21 16.49 -1.47
N ILE A 3 -11.61 15.73 -0.57
CA ILE A 3 -10.74 16.26 0.48
C ILE A 3 -9.45 16.72 -0.21
N ASN A 4 -9.16 18.02 -0.14
CA ASN A 4 -7.92 18.57 -0.69
C ASN A 4 -6.84 18.48 0.37
N PHE A 5 -5.81 17.67 0.14
CA PHE A 5 -4.67 17.58 1.05
C PHE A 5 -3.66 18.69 0.75
N GLU A 6 -3.11 19.30 1.79
CA GLU A 6 -2.03 20.29 1.69
C GLU A 6 -0.70 19.54 1.60
N ALA A 7 0.10 19.84 0.59
CA ALA A 7 1.38 19.19 0.34
C ALA A 7 2.55 20.05 0.81
N TYR A 8 3.46 19.43 1.57
CA TYR A 8 4.63 20.05 2.16
C TYR A 8 5.89 19.31 1.68
N PRO A 9 6.82 19.98 0.97
CA PRO A 9 8.11 19.38 0.67
C PRO A 9 8.93 19.29 1.96
N VAL A 10 9.40 18.09 2.29
CA VAL A 10 10.21 17.80 3.48
C VAL A 10 11.45 17.00 3.09
N ASN A 11 12.44 16.96 3.97
CA ASN A 11 13.63 16.15 3.74
C ASN A 11 13.25 14.67 3.88
N SER A 12 13.68 13.82 2.94
CA SER A 12 13.58 12.39 3.15
C SER A 12 14.63 11.93 4.17
N ARG A 13 14.22 11.08 5.10
CA ARG A 13 15.13 10.48 6.07
C ARG A 13 15.98 9.37 5.43
N LYS A 14 15.36 8.55 4.56
CA LYS A 14 16.04 7.49 3.83
C LYS A 14 16.09 7.77 2.33
N ASN A 15 17.22 7.41 1.76
CA ASN A 15 17.46 7.48 0.33
C ASN A 15 18.03 6.14 -0.20
N LEU A 16 18.27 6.02 -1.52
CA LEU A 16 18.72 4.76 -2.12
C LEU A 16 20.02 4.22 -1.47
N VAL A 17 20.90 5.12 -1.01
CA VAL A 17 22.14 4.78 -0.30
C VAL A 17 21.83 4.00 0.97
N ASP A 18 20.86 4.47 1.75
CA ASP A 18 20.47 3.85 3.03
C ASP A 18 19.82 2.49 2.77
N PHE A 19 18.95 2.40 1.76
CA PHE A 19 18.35 1.12 1.34
C PHE A 19 19.41 0.08 0.92
N ILE A 20 20.40 0.49 0.13
CA ILE A 20 21.51 -0.39 -0.26
C ILE A 20 22.27 -0.83 0.99
N GLN A 21 22.59 0.07 1.91
CA GLN A 21 23.34 -0.28 3.12
C GLN A 21 22.58 -1.23 4.06
N GLU A 22 21.27 -1.05 4.21
CA GLU A 22 20.43 -1.87 5.09
C GLU A 22 20.19 -3.29 4.56
N HIS A 23 20.19 -3.47 3.23
CA HIS A 23 19.79 -4.73 2.59
C HIS A 23 20.91 -5.47 1.85
N TYR A 24 22.13 -4.93 1.76
CA TYR A 24 23.20 -5.52 0.94
C TYR A 24 24.28 -6.26 1.75
N LYS A 25 24.78 -7.35 1.15
CA LYS A 25 25.97 -8.11 1.58
C LYS A 25 27.22 -7.55 0.89
N GLU A 26 28.38 -7.57 1.56
CA GLU A 26 29.67 -7.04 1.06
C GLU A 26 30.07 -7.55 -0.33
N ASP A 27 29.66 -8.76 -0.72
CA ASP A 27 30.04 -9.35 -2.00
C ASP A 27 29.33 -8.69 -3.21
N LEU A 28 28.15 -8.10 -3.01
CA LEU A 28 27.40 -7.41 -4.07
C LEU A 28 28.00 -6.01 -4.37
N LEU A 29 28.63 -5.35 -3.39
CA LEU A 29 29.40 -4.12 -3.61
C LEU A 29 30.62 -4.37 -4.52
N LYS A 30 31.21 -5.58 -4.46
CA LYS A 30 32.30 -5.99 -5.36
C LYS A 30 31.79 -6.26 -6.79
N GLU A 31 30.57 -6.79 -6.93
CA GLU A 31 29.91 -6.99 -8.22
C GLU A 31 29.49 -5.66 -8.88
N ILE A 32 29.06 -4.67 -8.09
CA ILE A 32 28.81 -3.28 -8.55
C ILE A 32 30.07 -2.68 -9.16
N GLY A 33 31.23 -2.95 -8.54
CA GLY A 33 32.52 -2.50 -9.04
C GLY A 33 32.94 -3.04 -10.40
N ALA A 34 32.46 -4.23 -10.76
CA ALA A 34 32.84 -4.96 -11.96
C ALA A 34 32.13 -4.46 -13.22
N ASN A 35 30.92 -3.89 -13.10
CA ASN A 35 30.20 -3.30 -14.24
C ASN A 35 29.35 -2.06 -13.84
N PRO A 36 30.00 -0.89 -13.67
CA PRO A 36 29.37 0.38 -13.30
C PRO A 36 28.14 0.80 -14.10
N GLU A 37 28.21 0.67 -15.42
CA GLU A 37 27.21 1.20 -16.36
C GLU A 37 25.92 0.39 -16.28
N ARG A 38 26.06 -0.94 -16.22
CA ARG A 38 24.96 -1.86 -15.93
C ARG A 38 24.30 -1.57 -14.59
N TRP A 39 25.06 -1.17 -13.58
CA TRP A 39 24.49 -0.86 -12.27
C TRP A 39 23.81 0.50 -12.19
N ILE A 40 24.23 1.51 -12.96
CA ILE A 40 23.49 2.76 -13.10
C ILE A 40 22.14 2.50 -13.80
N GLU A 41 22.13 1.64 -14.81
CA GLU A 41 20.90 1.14 -15.43
C GLU A 41 20.05 0.36 -14.43
N GLU A 42 20.63 -0.56 -13.67
CA GLU A 42 19.91 -1.33 -12.63
C GLU A 42 19.39 -0.41 -11.50
N PHE A 43 20.13 0.61 -11.08
CA PHE A 43 19.64 1.61 -10.11
C PHE A 43 18.53 2.46 -10.70
N SER A 44 18.60 2.82 -11.98
CA SER A 44 17.52 3.52 -12.66
C SER A 44 16.27 2.65 -12.80
N ILE A 45 16.44 1.34 -13.00
CA ILE A 45 15.36 0.36 -13.02
C ILE A 45 14.78 0.18 -11.61
N ILE A 46 15.62 0.03 -10.58
CA ILE A 46 15.20 -0.10 -9.18
C ILE A 46 14.44 1.17 -8.74
N GLN A 47 14.95 2.35 -9.05
CA GLN A 47 14.27 3.61 -8.76
C GLN A 47 12.95 3.71 -9.53
N GLY A 48 12.94 3.38 -10.82
CA GLY A 48 11.71 3.31 -11.62
C GLY A 48 10.67 2.35 -11.05
N LEU A 49 11.10 1.20 -10.53
CA LEU A 49 10.23 0.19 -9.93
C LEU A 49 9.73 0.58 -8.53
N LEU A 50 10.54 1.28 -7.73
CA LEU A 50 10.18 1.69 -6.37
C LEU A 50 9.35 2.97 -6.32
N THR A 51 9.56 3.88 -7.29
CA THR A 51 9.04 5.26 -7.26
C THR A 51 8.09 5.56 -8.42
N GLY A 52 8.13 4.76 -9.50
CA GLY A 52 7.48 5.10 -10.76
C GLY A 52 8.22 6.16 -11.60
N GLU A 53 9.33 6.71 -11.09
CA GLU A 53 10.15 7.74 -11.73
C GLU A 53 11.56 7.24 -12.08
N GLY A 54 12.15 7.73 -13.16
CA GLY A 54 13.52 7.39 -13.55
C GLY A 54 14.56 7.98 -12.58
N LEU A 55 15.83 7.53 -12.69
CA LEU A 55 16.89 8.06 -11.84
C LEU A 55 17.07 9.56 -12.04
N SER A 56 16.87 10.35 -10.97
CA SER A 56 17.16 11.78 -11.00
C SER A 56 18.67 12.00 -10.94
N LEU A 57 19.30 12.06 -12.12
CA LEU A 57 20.72 12.36 -12.26
C LEU A 57 20.93 13.87 -12.22
N SER A 58 21.20 14.43 -11.04
CA SER A 58 21.69 15.81 -10.95
C SER A 58 23.19 15.87 -11.25
N VAL A 59 23.61 16.51 -12.33
CA VAL A 59 25.04 16.78 -12.56
C VAL A 59 25.49 17.92 -11.64
N ASP A 60 25.98 17.58 -10.45
CA ASP A 60 26.66 18.55 -9.59
C ASP A 60 28.14 18.66 -9.93
N ILE A 61 28.60 19.88 -10.21
CA ILE A 61 30.02 20.20 -10.41
C ILE A 61 30.67 20.52 -9.06
N HIS A 62 30.62 19.57 -8.13
CA HIS A 62 31.31 19.68 -6.84
C HIS A 62 32.39 18.60 -6.74
N HIS A 63 33.55 18.96 -6.16
CA HIS A 63 34.58 17.99 -5.85
C HIS A 63 34.07 17.00 -4.79
N PRO A 64 34.21 15.67 -5.00
CA PRO A 64 33.87 14.70 -3.99
C PRO A 64 34.78 14.82 -2.77
N PRO A 65 34.34 14.37 -1.59
CA PRO A 65 35.17 14.33 -0.38
C PRO A 65 36.15 13.15 -0.44
N ILE A 66 37.06 13.14 -1.43
CA ILE A 66 37.97 12.00 -1.72
C ILE A 66 38.87 11.66 -0.52
N GLU A 67 39.18 12.66 0.32
CA GLU A 67 40.02 12.52 1.51
C GLU A 67 39.27 11.93 2.73
N ASP A 68 37.94 11.80 2.65
CA ASP A 68 37.13 11.25 3.73
C ASP A 68 37.20 9.72 3.72
N ARG A 69 37.42 9.10 4.89
CA ARG A 69 37.54 7.64 5.04
C ARG A 69 36.28 6.89 4.60
N ASP A 70 35.14 7.57 4.63
CA ASP A 70 33.85 7.02 4.21
C ASP A 70 33.60 7.16 2.70
N PHE A 71 34.57 7.73 1.95
CA PHE A 71 34.59 7.79 0.49
C PHE A 71 35.32 6.56 -0.06
N LYS A 72 34.55 5.54 -0.43
CA LYS A 72 35.09 4.24 -0.84
C LYS A 72 35.05 4.12 -2.35
N LYS A 73 36.19 3.79 -2.95
CA LYS A 73 36.24 3.34 -4.34
C LYS A 73 35.62 1.94 -4.40
N ILE A 74 34.50 1.81 -5.10
CA ILE A 74 33.78 0.54 -5.23
C ILE A 74 33.95 -0.08 -6.62
N GLY A 75 34.37 0.69 -7.63
CA GLY A 75 34.67 0.20 -8.99
C GLY A 75 35.80 0.98 -9.65
N LYS A 76 36.08 0.69 -10.94
CA LYS A 76 37.18 1.35 -11.69
C LYS A 76 37.08 2.88 -11.64
N ASN A 77 35.86 3.38 -11.86
CA ASN A 77 35.51 4.80 -11.96
C ASN A 77 34.31 5.16 -11.06
N VAL A 78 33.94 4.28 -10.12
CA VAL A 78 32.76 4.45 -9.27
C VAL A 78 33.17 4.46 -7.81
N PHE A 79 32.60 5.38 -7.09
CA PHE A 79 32.87 5.65 -5.70
C PHE A 79 31.55 5.80 -4.96
N PHE A 80 31.56 5.47 -3.68
CA PHE A 80 30.41 5.56 -2.81
C PHE A 80 30.79 6.33 -1.56
N TYR A 81 30.01 7.35 -1.23
CA TYR A 81 30.21 8.14 -0.02
C TYR A 81 29.07 7.94 0.97
N SER A 82 29.39 7.45 2.15
CA SER A 82 28.45 7.26 3.26
C SER A 82 28.74 8.14 4.48
N GLY A 83 29.70 9.06 4.38
CA GLY A 83 30.14 9.87 5.52
C GLY A 83 29.14 10.96 5.92
N ASN A 84 29.48 11.77 6.92
CA ASN A 84 28.54 12.71 7.53
C ASN A 84 28.22 13.95 6.69
N ARG A 85 28.90 14.18 5.57
CA ARG A 85 28.57 15.29 4.66
C ARG A 85 27.32 14.91 3.85
N VAL A 86 26.14 15.15 4.42
CA VAL A 86 24.82 14.81 3.85
C VAL A 86 24.73 15.23 2.38
N ASN A 87 25.13 16.47 2.06
CA ASN A 87 25.11 17.00 0.70
C ASN A 87 26.09 16.32 -0.26
N SER A 88 26.96 15.41 0.18
CA SER A 88 27.92 14.67 -0.63
C SER A 88 27.64 13.16 -0.63
N ARG A 89 26.66 12.67 0.14
CA ARG A 89 26.27 11.24 0.18
C ARG A 89 25.74 10.80 -1.18
N GLY A 90 26.05 9.55 -1.56
CA GLY A 90 25.61 9.00 -2.83
C GLY A 90 26.70 8.29 -3.63
N LEU A 91 26.31 7.91 -4.83
CA LEU A 91 27.19 7.32 -5.83
C LEU A 91 27.89 8.44 -6.61
N TRP A 92 29.19 8.30 -6.78
CA TRP A 92 30.05 9.22 -7.52
C TRP A 92 30.71 8.48 -8.67
N ILE A 93 30.69 9.08 -9.85
CA ILE A 93 31.29 8.53 -11.06
C ILE A 93 32.35 9.50 -11.56
N SER A 94 33.56 9.02 -11.75
CA SER A 94 34.64 9.80 -12.37
C SER A 94 34.73 9.47 -13.86
N LYS A 95 34.74 10.48 -14.73
CA LYS A 95 34.99 10.32 -16.17
C LYS A 95 36.17 11.20 -16.57
N GLN A 96 37.14 10.63 -17.29
CA GLN A 96 38.15 11.42 -17.97
C GLN A 96 37.50 12.14 -19.16
N VAL A 97 37.62 13.45 -19.20
CA VAL A 97 37.13 14.29 -20.29
C VAL A 97 38.25 15.22 -20.75
N PRO A 98 38.26 15.66 -22.03
CA PRO A 98 39.23 16.63 -22.50
C PRO A 98 39.19 17.91 -21.67
N ASP A 99 40.36 18.47 -21.34
CA ASP A 99 40.46 19.72 -20.61
C ASP A 99 40.40 20.92 -21.56
N TYR A 100 39.18 21.24 -22.02
CA TYR A 100 38.94 22.37 -22.93
C TYR A 100 39.33 23.75 -22.35
N SER A 101 39.64 23.83 -21.04
CA SER A 101 40.15 25.08 -20.44
C SER A 101 41.59 25.42 -20.84
N LYS A 102 42.31 24.46 -21.44
CA LYS A 102 43.70 24.60 -21.90
C LYS A 102 43.87 24.67 -23.42
N GLY A 103 42.77 24.70 -24.16
CA GLY A 103 42.75 24.75 -25.64
C GLY A 103 42.24 23.46 -26.28
N PHE A 104 41.84 23.54 -27.56
CA PHE A 104 41.25 22.41 -28.28
C PHE A 104 42.26 21.35 -28.76
N ASP A 105 43.56 21.65 -28.72
CA ASP A 105 44.66 20.80 -29.23
C ASP A 105 45.49 20.11 -28.14
N THR A 106 45.07 20.15 -26.87
CA THR A 106 45.82 19.49 -25.78
C THR A 106 45.31 18.05 -25.55
N GLU A 107 46.21 17.06 -25.49
CA GLU A 107 45.90 15.69 -25.03
C GLU A 107 45.61 15.61 -23.51
N GLU A 108 45.66 16.74 -22.81
CA GLU A 108 45.42 16.80 -21.37
C GLU A 108 43.95 16.50 -21.05
N THR A 109 43.76 15.55 -20.12
CA THR A 109 42.45 15.14 -19.64
C THR A 109 42.23 15.63 -18.21
N ARG A 110 41.00 16.02 -17.90
CA ARG A 110 40.56 16.31 -16.53
C ARG A 110 39.55 15.26 -16.07
N ILE A 111 39.45 15.09 -14.75
CA ILE A 111 38.42 14.22 -14.18
C ILE A 111 37.15 15.05 -13.97
N GLN A 112 36.11 14.73 -14.74
CA GLN A 112 34.75 15.15 -14.44
C GLN A 112 34.15 14.20 -13.42
N TRP A 113 33.63 14.77 -12.33
CA TRP A 113 32.87 14.02 -11.34
C TRP A 113 31.39 14.23 -11.59
N THR A 114 30.64 13.14 -11.68
CA THR A 114 29.19 13.13 -11.67
C THR A 114 28.74 12.53 -10.36
N ARG A 115 28.00 13.31 -9.58
CA ARG A 115 27.29 12.75 -8.42
C ARG A 115 25.91 12.30 -8.87
N CYS A 116 25.57 11.04 -8.64
CA CYS A 116 24.17 10.64 -8.62
C CYS A 116 23.64 11.02 -7.24
N ARG A 117 22.93 12.15 -7.14
CA ARG A 117 22.17 12.45 -5.92
C ARG A 117 21.07 11.42 -5.85
N LEU A 118 21.12 10.61 -4.82
CA LEU A 118 20.08 9.63 -4.53
C LEU A 118 19.04 10.20 -3.58
N GLY A 119 19.10 11.50 -3.26
CA GLY A 119 18.18 12.16 -2.36
C GLY A 119 16.82 12.38 -3.02
N SER A 120 15.80 11.75 -2.46
CA SER A 120 14.41 12.05 -2.76
C SER A 120 13.98 13.28 -1.96
N THR A 121 13.21 14.17 -2.57
CA THR A 121 12.37 15.06 -1.78
C THR A 121 11.23 14.20 -1.26
N ALA A 122 10.98 14.21 0.05
CA ALA A 122 9.77 13.61 0.56
C ALA A 122 8.63 14.63 0.50
N TYR A 123 7.41 14.15 0.29
CA TYR A 123 6.21 14.95 0.35
C TYR A 123 5.37 14.47 1.51
N LEU A 124 5.08 15.38 2.43
CA LEU A 124 4.08 15.16 3.46
C LEU A 124 2.78 15.82 2.99
N ARG A 125 1.72 15.03 2.85
CA ARG A 125 0.38 15.52 2.50
C ARG A 125 -0.53 15.40 3.71
N ILE A 126 -1.07 16.50 4.21
CA ILE A 126 -1.91 16.54 5.42
C ILE A 126 -3.33 16.95 5.05
N ASN A 127 -4.30 16.27 5.65
CA ASN A 127 -5.71 16.63 5.55
C ASN A 127 -5.96 17.94 6.34
N PRO A 128 -6.56 18.98 5.74
CA PRO A 128 -6.84 20.27 6.39
C PRO A 128 -7.68 20.17 7.67
N ASP A 129 -8.49 19.12 7.83
CA ASP A 129 -9.22 18.84 9.06
C ASP A 129 -8.28 18.68 10.27
N PHE A 130 -7.01 18.36 10.00
CA PHE A 130 -5.93 18.16 10.96
C PHE A 130 -4.81 19.20 10.86
N ASN A 131 -5.07 20.40 10.31
CA ASN A 131 -4.10 21.49 10.14
C ASN A 131 -3.43 22.02 11.43
N GLY A 132 -3.80 21.51 12.61
CA GLY A 132 -3.17 21.82 13.90
C GLY A 132 -2.03 20.88 14.28
N ILE A 133 -1.72 19.86 13.47
CA ILE A 133 -0.58 18.96 13.68
C ILE A 133 0.71 19.64 13.22
N SER A 134 1.78 19.53 14.01
CA SER A 134 3.11 19.93 13.57
C SER A 134 3.60 18.97 12.47
N ILE A 135 4.08 19.52 11.35
CA ILE A 135 4.73 18.73 10.28
C ILE A 135 5.84 17.85 10.85
N ASP A 136 6.64 18.42 11.77
CA ASP A 136 7.74 17.72 12.42
C ASP A 136 7.26 16.48 13.18
N ASP A 137 6.05 16.50 13.76
CA ASP A 137 5.51 15.36 14.49
C ASP A 137 5.24 14.14 13.61
N LEU A 138 5.09 14.34 12.29
CA LEU A 138 4.83 13.30 11.30
C LEU A 138 6.07 12.90 10.49
N LEU A 139 7.25 13.44 10.81
CA LEU A 139 8.49 13.02 10.18
C LEU A 139 9.01 11.71 10.83
N PRO A 140 9.46 10.71 10.05
CA PRO A 140 9.92 9.42 10.56
C PRO A 140 10.97 9.49 11.67
N GLU A 141 11.92 10.42 11.58
CA GLU A 141 12.95 10.66 12.60
C GLU A 141 12.39 11.11 13.95
N ASN A 142 11.19 11.68 13.97
CA ASN A 142 10.56 12.25 15.16
C ASN A 142 9.50 11.32 15.76
N PHE A 143 8.66 10.67 14.95
CA PHE A 143 7.62 9.78 15.49
C PHE A 143 8.13 8.40 15.85
N GLU A 144 9.09 7.83 15.11
CA GLU A 144 9.54 6.46 15.37
C GLU A 144 10.13 6.27 16.78
N PRO A 145 11.02 7.14 17.29
CA PRO A 145 11.64 6.96 18.62
C PRO A 145 10.63 6.98 19.78
N ARG A 146 9.47 7.61 19.58
CA ARG A 146 8.40 7.75 20.58
C ARG A 146 7.20 6.85 20.30
N SER A 147 7.29 5.96 19.32
CA SER A 147 6.20 5.08 18.90
C SER A 147 6.27 3.70 19.53
N GLU A 148 5.10 3.12 19.77
CA GLU A 148 4.92 1.71 20.07
C GLU A 148 4.84 0.91 18.76
N LYS A 149 5.67 -0.14 18.63
CA LYS A 149 5.61 -1.05 17.48
C LYS A 149 4.47 -2.05 17.67
N ILE A 150 3.49 -2.01 16.79
CA ILE A 150 2.45 -3.03 16.72
C ILE A 150 3.02 -4.24 15.99
N LYS A 151 3.00 -5.41 16.61
CA LYS A 151 3.54 -6.64 16.01
C LYS A 151 2.72 -7.00 14.77
N THR A 152 3.38 -7.03 13.63
CA THR A 152 2.83 -7.52 12.36
C THR A 152 3.96 -8.21 11.61
N ASP A 153 3.64 -9.32 10.96
CA ASP A 153 4.62 -10.07 10.17
C ASP A 153 4.77 -9.50 8.74
N GLN A 154 3.94 -8.52 8.36
CA GLN A 154 3.81 -8.05 6.98
C GLN A 154 4.46 -6.69 6.72
N ARG A 155 4.37 -5.74 7.67
CA ARG A 155 4.85 -4.35 7.50
C ARG A 155 5.03 -3.62 8.84
N PRO A 156 5.76 -2.50 8.88
CA PRO A 156 5.79 -1.65 10.07
C PRO A 156 4.44 -0.96 10.31
N ILE A 157 3.90 -1.16 11.51
CA ILE A 157 2.78 -0.37 12.05
C ILE A 157 3.24 0.22 13.39
N LEU A 158 3.18 1.54 13.48
CA LEU A 158 3.69 2.31 14.60
C LEU A 158 2.55 3.14 15.18
N ARG A 159 2.35 3.04 16.49
CA ARG A 159 1.33 3.79 17.22
C ARG A 159 2.00 4.86 18.07
N PHE A 160 1.56 6.10 17.95
CA PHE A 160 2.12 7.23 18.69
C PHE A 160 1.05 8.27 18.96
N LYS A 161 1.37 9.27 19.76
CA LYS A 161 0.45 10.34 20.12
C LYS A 161 0.94 11.66 19.58
N VAL A 162 0.02 12.49 19.12
CA VAL A 162 0.28 13.88 18.73
C VAL A 162 -0.74 14.82 19.35
N ASN A 163 -0.36 16.08 19.48
CA ASN A 163 -1.29 17.11 19.91
C ASN A 163 -1.98 17.74 18.68
N ILE A 164 -3.31 17.68 18.65
CA ILE A 164 -4.12 18.29 17.61
C ILE A 164 -5.01 19.33 18.27
N ARG A 165 -4.66 20.62 18.09
CA ARG A 165 -5.44 21.75 18.66
C ARG A 165 -5.68 21.64 20.17
N GLY A 166 -4.68 21.18 20.92
CA GLY A 166 -4.74 21.01 22.37
C GLY A 166 -5.25 19.65 22.84
N ILE A 167 -5.70 18.77 21.94
CA ILE A 167 -6.18 17.43 22.28
C ILE A 167 -5.12 16.40 21.89
N GLU A 168 -4.77 15.52 22.82
CA GLU A 168 -3.88 14.39 22.54
C GLU A 168 -4.66 13.30 21.79
N GLU A 169 -4.24 13.03 20.56
CA GLU A 169 -4.83 12.03 19.68
C GLU A 169 -3.82 10.92 19.39
N THR A 170 -4.30 9.68 19.35
CA THR A 170 -3.50 8.53 18.93
C THR A 170 -3.52 8.39 17.41
N ILE A 171 -2.34 8.22 16.83
CA ILE A 171 -2.11 8.02 15.39
C ILE A 171 -1.42 6.68 15.16
N TYR A 172 -1.83 6.03 14.08
CA TYR A 172 -1.10 4.92 13.47
C TYR A 172 -0.34 5.41 12.24
N ALA A 173 0.97 5.22 12.20
CA ALA A 173 1.78 5.27 10.99
C ALA A 173 1.92 3.85 10.43
N LYS A 174 1.30 3.63 9.27
CA LYS A 174 1.29 2.35 8.57
C LYS A 174 2.20 2.47 7.35
N GLY A 175 3.33 1.76 7.35
CA GLY A 175 4.27 1.80 6.22
C GLY A 175 3.88 0.86 5.07
N SER A 176 4.58 0.94 3.95
CA SER A 176 4.40 -0.01 2.84
C SER A 176 4.65 -1.48 3.25
N ARG A 177 3.93 -2.39 2.58
CA ARG A 177 4.24 -3.82 2.56
C ARG A 177 5.13 -4.11 1.35
N VAL A 178 6.30 -4.68 1.61
CA VAL A 178 7.24 -5.14 0.59
C VAL A 178 7.14 -6.66 0.54
N ASP A 179 6.48 -7.20 -0.49
CA ASP A 179 6.33 -8.65 -0.66
C ASP A 179 7.51 -9.22 -1.44
N THR A 180 8.31 -10.05 -0.76
CA THR A 180 9.46 -10.77 -1.34
C THR A 180 9.19 -12.27 -1.50
N SER A 181 7.95 -12.74 -1.34
CA SER A 181 7.62 -14.19 -1.41
C SER A 181 7.99 -14.84 -2.75
N PHE A 182 7.99 -14.09 -3.86
CA PHE A 182 8.44 -14.55 -5.18
C PHE A 182 9.97 -14.75 -5.33
N TYR A 183 10.76 -14.61 -4.26
CA TYR A 183 12.20 -14.90 -4.29
C TYR A 183 12.53 -16.39 -4.40
N TYR A 184 11.62 -17.28 -3.99
CA TYR A 184 11.94 -18.68 -3.68
C TYR A 184 11.65 -19.70 -4.79
N GLU A 185 10.96 -19.31 -5.86
CA GLU A 185 10.72 -20.19 -7.02
C GLU A 185 11.57 -19.74 -8.22
N LYS A 186 12.66 -20.48 -8.49
CA LYS A 186 13.57 -20.22 -9.61
C LYS A 186 13.74 -21.44 -10.51
N PRO A 187 13.64 -21.26 -11.84
CA PRO A 187 14.41 -22.04 -12.81
C PRO A 187 15.90 -21.62 -12.77
N SER A 188 16.79 -22.61 -12.81
CA SER A 188 18.23 -22.52 -12.53
C SER A 188 19.09 -21.69 -13.50
N TYR A 189 18.53 -21.10 -14.56
CA TYR A 189 19.30 -20.46 -15.64
C TYR A 189 19.19 -18.93 -15.74
N ARG A 190 18.43 -18.25 -14.86
CA ARG A 190 18.34 -16.78 -14.82
C ARG A 190 19.19 -16.20 -13.67
N LEU A 191 20.12 -15.31 -14.00
CA LEU A 191 20.62 -14.30 -13.06
C LEU A 191 19.41 -13.42 -12.67
N THR A 192 19.15 -13.30 -11.38
CA THR A 192 17.92 -12.80 -10.73
C THR A 192 17.24 -11.62 -11.43
N PRO A 193 15.94 -11.69 -11.81
CA PRO A 193 15.17 -10.52 -12.20
C PRO A 193 14.61 -9.79 -10.97
N ILE A 194 14.94 -8.51 -10.83
CA ILE A 194 14.35 -7.54 -9.87
C ILE A 194 12.86 -7.24 -10.19
N ALA A 195 12.35 -7.81 -11.29
CA ALA A 195 11.02 -7.59 -11.86
C ALA A 195 9.81 -8.06 -11.00
N ASN A 196 10.04 -8.62 -9.81
CA ASN A 196 8.99 -9.28 -9.01
C ASN A 196 8.75 -8.62 -7.63
N ILE A 197 9.32 -7.45 -7.35
CA ILE A 197 9.04 -6.70 -6.11
C ILE A 197 7.68 -6.02 -6.27
N LYS A 198 6.67 -6.48 -5.51
CA LYS A 198 5.38 -5.78 -5.41
C LYS A 198 5.36 -4.96 -4.12
N LYS A 199 5.49 -3.63 -4.26
CA LYS A 199 5.25 -2.68 -3.16
C LYS A 199 3.76 -2.33 -3.16
N LEU A 200 3.04 -2.70 -2.10
CA LEU A 200 1.75 -2.08 -1.81
C LEU A 200 2.04 -0.76 -1.14
N SER A 201 1.91 0.34 -1.89
CA SER A 201 2.29 1.66 -1.41
C SER A 201 1.26 2.20 -0.41
N SER A 202 1.73 3.01 0.53
CA SER A 202 0.85 3.78 1.43
C SER A 202 -0.15 4.65 0.64
N GLN A 203 0.18 5.00 -0.60
CA GLN A 203 -0.64 5.79 -1.50
C GLN A 203 -1.82 5.04 -2.12
N GLU A 204 -1.65 3.75 -2.41
CA GLU A 204 -2.76 2.90 -2.85
C GLU A 204 -3.80 2.75 -1.73
N ASP A 205 -3.33 2.49 -0.51
CA ASP A 205 -4.19 2.43 0.69
C ASP A 205 -4.90 3.76 0.93
N PHE A 206 -4.16 4.87 0.88
CA PHE A 206 -4.70 6.23 0.99
C PHE A 206 -5.88 6.45 0.03
N ASN A 207 -5.66 6.19 -1.27
CA ASN A 207 -6.69 6.39 -2.29
C ASN A 207 -7.91 5.50 -2.05
N LYS A 208 -7.67 4.25 -1.62
CA LYS A 208 -8.74 3.30 -1.32
C LYS A 208 -9.57 3.74 -0.13
N ILE A 209 -8.95 4.18 0.97
CA ILE A 209 -9.66 4.70 2.15
C ILE A 209 -10.55 5.88 1.79
N LEU A 210 -10.02 6.84 1.02
CA LEU A 210 -10.81 8.01 0.61
C LEU A 210 -12.04 7.60 -0.21
N MET A 211 -11.86 6.70 -1.18
CA MET A 211 -12.96 6.21 -1.99
C MET A 211 -14.00 5.43 -1.16
N LEU A 212 -13.57 4.58 -0.22
CA LEU A 212 -14.46 3.86 0.70
C LEU A 212 -15.27 4.84 1.58
N ALA A 213 -14.58 5.84 2.14
CA ALA A 213 -15.19 6.90 2.94
C ALA A 213 -16.24 7.70 2.14
N GLU A 214 -15.94 8.03 0.87
CA GLU A 214 -16.87 8.75 -0.01
C GLU A 214 -18.16 7.96 -0.30
N GLN A 215 -18.14 6.63 -0.27
CA GLN A 215 -19.34 5.79 -0.36
C GLN A 215 -20.04 5.60 1.00
N GLY A 216 -19.53 6.22 2.06
CA GLY A 216 -20.07 6.12 3.40
C GLY A 216 -19.81 4.76 4.05
N ILE A 217 -18.73 4.06 3.67
CA ILE A 217 -18.14 3.03 4.52
C ILE A 217 -17.34 3.76 5.59
N LYS A 218 -17.53 3.39 6.85
CA LYS A 218 -16.79 3.98 7.96
C LYS A 218 -15.40 3.35 7.99
N VAL A 219 -14.38 4.20 7.96
CA VAL A 219 -12.96 3.85 7.91
C VAL A 219 -12.21 4.84 8.81
N PRO A 220 -11.01 4.50 9.31
CA PRO A 220 -10.17 5.43 10.05
C PRO A 220 -9.96 6.74 9.28
N ALA A 221 -10.01 7.86 10.00
CA ALA A 221 -9.79 9.16 9.39
C ALA A 221 -8.32 9.28 8.94
N VAL A 222 -8.14 9.65 7.66
CA VAL A 222 -6.81 9.89 7.10
C VAL A 222 -6.31 11.26 7.57
N ILE A 223 -5.21 11.24 8.29
CA ILE A 223 -4.50 12.43 8.74
C ILE A 223 -3.58 12.92 7.63
N GLY A 224 -2.86 12.00 6.99
CA GLY A 224 -1.96 12.35 5.92
C GLY A 224 -1.20 11.16 5.37
N VAL A 225 -0.32 11.44 4.43
CA VAL A 225 0.63 10.48 3.89
C VAL A 225 2.00 11.15 3.78
N TYR A 226 3.04 10.47 4.28
CA TYR A 226 4.43 10.81 4.01
C TYR A 226 4.91 9.90 2.88
N GLU A 227 5.45 10.50 1.83
CA GLU A 227 5.92 9.78 0.66
C GLU A 227 7.33 10.21 0.34
N SER A 228 8.23 9.25 0.33
CA SER A 228 9.51 9.38 -0.32
C SER A 228 9.69 8.22 -1.29
N ASP A 229 10.77 8.28 -2.05
CA ASP A 229 11.16 7.21 -2.96
C ASP A 229 11.34 5.84 -2.28
N TYR A 230 11.64 5.80 -0.97
CA TYR A 230 12.09 4.57 -0.28
C TYR A 230 11.30 4.20 0.97
N GLU A 231 10.74 5.19 1.65
CA GLU A 231 9.85 5.01 2.80
C GLU A 231 8.58 5.79 2.54
N ASP A 232 7.45 5.16 2.82
CA ASP A 232 6.16 5.82 2.85
C ASP A 232 5.43 5.43 4.14
N PHE A 233 4.58 6.33 4.61
CA PHE A 233 3.74 6.10 5.78
C PHE A 233 2.37 6.73 5.55
N LEU A 234 1.32 5.92 5.72
CA LEU A 234 -0.04 6.39 5.84
C LEU A 234 -0.37 6.66 7.31
N PHE A 235 -0.78 7.89 7.63
CA PHE A 235 -1.17 8.30 8.97
C PHE A 235 -2.69 8.23 9.13
N LEU A 236 -3.14 7.39 10.05
CA LEU A 236 -4.55 7.18 10.37
C LEU A 236 -4.82 7.52 11.83
N ARG A 237 -5.95 8.19 12.09
CA ARG A 237 -6.44 8.37 13.46
C ARG A 237 -6.92 7.04 14.02
N GLU A 238 -6.59 6.77 15.28
CA GLU A 238 -7.15 5.62 16.00
C GLU A 238 -8.68 5.69 16.05
N VAL A 239 -9.32 4.56 15.73
CA VAL A 239 -10.75 4.35 16.01
C VAL A 239 -10.84 3.79 17.42
N LYS A 240 -11.39 4.58 18.35
CA LYS A 240 -11.60 4.14 19.73
C LYS A 240 -12.84 3.24 19.78
N GLY A 241 -12.63 1.94 19.94
CA GLY A 241 -13.70 0.96 19.97
C GLY A 241 -13.20 -0.43 20.35
N GLU A 242 -14.10 -1.40 20.29
CA GLU A 242 -13.87 -2.80 20.62
C GLU A 242 -14.12 -3.70 19.42
N ARG A 243 -13.74 -4.97 19.51
CA ARG A 243 -14.06 -5.92 18.44
C ARG A 243 -15.60 -6.09 18.37
N PRO A 244 -16.19 -6.21 17.18
CA PRO A 244 -17.64 -6.30 17.03
C PRO A 244 -18.28 -7.44 17.83
N ASP A 245 -17.61 -8.58 17.97
CA ASP A 245 -18.10 -9.76 18.67
C ASP A 245 -18.25 -9.57 20.18
N GLU A 246 -17.42 -8.72 20.78
CA GLU A 246 -17.53 -8.31 22.19
C GLU A 246 -18.79 -7.47 22.45
N GLN A 247 -19.34 -6.85 21.41
CA GLN A 247 -20.45 -5.89 21.48
C GLN A 247 -21.81 -6.50 21.10
N PHE A 248 -21.87 -7.79 20.73
CA PHE A 248 -23.11 -8.45 20.29
C PHE A 248 -24.20 -8.55 21.36
N SER A 249 -23.86 -8.43 22.64
CA SER A 249 -24.88 -8.47 23.70
C SER A 249 -25.81 -7.26 23.69
N GLN A 250 -25.30 -6.10 23.23
CA GLN A 250 -26.02 -4.83 23.24
C GLN A 250 -26.31 -4.30 21.84
N HIS A 251 -25.43 -4.55 20.87
CA HIS A 251 -25.45 -3.88 19.56
C HIS A 251 -25.61 -4.81 18.36
N ARG A 252 -25.98 -6.08 18.56
CA ARG A 252 -26.03 -7.09 17.49
C ARG A 252 -26.86 -6.68 16.28
N GLU A 253 -28.09 -6.20 16.46
CA GLU A 253 -28.96 -5.82 15.33
C GLU A 253 -28.35 -4.67 14.52
N GLU A 254 -27.73 -3.71 15.21
CA GLU A 254 -27.08 -2.57 14.60
C GLU A 254 -25.81 -2.99 13.84
N ILE A 255 -25.02 -3.90 14.41
CA ILE A 255 -23.85 -4.49 13.74
C ILE A 255 -24.29 -5.29 12.50
N ILE A 256 -25.35 -6.12 12.59
CA ILE A 256 -25.93 -6.84 11.44
C ILE A 256 -26.27 -5.86 10.31
N ARG A 257 -26.93 -4.76 10.63
CA ARG A 257 -27.33 -3.74 9.67
C ARG A 257 -26.12 -3.08 9.02
N GLN A 258 -25.15 -2.64 9.82
CA GLN A 258 -23.96 -1.95 9.32
C GLN A 258 -23.03 -2.86 8.52
N ASP A 259 -22.83 -4.10 8.96
CA ASP A 259 -21.98 -5.10 8.29
C ASP A 259 -22.56 -5.51 6.92
N ALA A 260 -23.87 -5.81 6.86
CA ALA A 260 -24.55 -6.11 5.59
C ALA A 260 -24.49 -4.93 4.60
N THR A 261 -24.64 -3.70 5.11
CA THR A 261 -24.52 -2.47 4.33
C THR A 261 -23.10 -2.27 3.83
N MET A 262 -22.09 -2.52 4.68
CA MET A 262 -20.68 -2.42 4.33
C MET A 262 -20.33 -3.40 3.20
N LEU A 263 -20.75 -4.68 3.31
CA LEU A 263 -20.55 -5.68 2.25
C LEU A 263 -21.18 -5.22 0.93
N ALA A 264 -22.43 -4.77 0.95
CA ALA A 264 -23.11 -4.28 -0.25
C ALA A 264 -22.38 -3.08 -0.90
N LYS A 265 -21.87 -2.15 -0.10
CA LYS A 265 -21.11 -0.99 -0.60
C LYS A 265 -19.76 -1.38 -1.20
N LEU A 266 -19.01 -2.29 -0.56
CA LEU A 266 -17.75 -2.82 -1.09
C LEU A 266 -17.97 -3.44 -2.48
N LEU A 267 -19.00 -4.28 -2.60
CA LEU A 267 -19.33 -4.93 -3.86
C LEU A 267 -19.76 -3.95 -4.95
N LYS A 268 -20.55 -2.91 -4.60
CA LYS A 268 -20.92 -1.84 -5.55
C LYS A 268 -19.71 -1.06 -6.07
N LEU A 269 -18.67 -0.92 -5.25
CA LEU A 269 -17.41 -0.33 -5.66
C LEU A 269 -16.51 -1.28 -6.47
N GLY A 270 -16.88 -2.56 -6.60
CA GLY A 270 -16.08 -3.56 -7.28
C GLY A 270 -14.96 -4.13 -6.42
N TYR A 271 -15.08 -4.08 -5.09
CA TYR A 271 -14.11 -4.65 -4.17
C TYR A 271 -14.68 -5.81 -3.36
N ARG A 272 -13.77 -6.66 -2.89
CA ARG A 272 -13.98 -7.60 -1.79
C ARG A 272 -12.90 -7.38 -0.72
N LYS A 273 -13.19 -7.72 0.52
CA LYS A 273 -12.18 -7.80 1.59
C LYS A 273 -11.88 -9.27 1.83
N CYS A 274 -10.60 -9.65 1.81
CA CYS A 274 -10.21 -10.99 2.24
C CYS A 274 -10.54 -11.16 3.73
N GLY A 275 -11.11 -12.30 4.12
CA GLY A 275 -11.48 -12.53 5.52
C GLY A 275 -12.59 -11.60 6.04
N PHE A 276 -13.47 -11.08 5.16
CA PHE A 276 -14.50 -10.12 5.58
C PHE A 276 -15.33 -10.59 6.79
N GLU A 277 -15.46 -11.89 7.05
CA GLU A 277 -16.29 -12.45 8.09
C GLU A 277 -15.60 -12.72 9.45
N ASP A 278 -14.29 -12.47 9.61
CA ASP A 278 -13.56 -12.82 10.85
C ASP A 278 -13.57 -11.75 11.95
N PHE A 279 -14.08 -10.55 11.64
CA PHE A 279 -14.10 -9.34 12.48
C PHE A 279 -12.74 -8.77 12.88
N ASP A 280 -11.62 -9.40 12.52
CA ASP A 280 -10.29 -8.88 12.86
C ASP A 280 -10.02 -7.55 12.14
N ASP A 281 -10.67 -7.34 10.99
CA ASP A 281 -10.60 -6.10 10.22
C ASP A 281 -11.67 -5.05 10.59
N LYS A 282 -12.34 -5.20 11.74
CA LYS A 282 -13.41 -4.28 12.12
C LYS A 282 -13.31 -3.82 13.57
N VAL A 283 -13.70 -2.57 13.77
CA VAL A 283 -13.81 -1.96 15.11
C VAL A 283 -15.18 -1.32 15.25
N PHE A 284 -15.86 -1.59 16.36
CA PHE A 284 -17.12 -0.94 16.70
C PHE A 284 -16.88 0.14 17.77
N ASP A 285 -17.18 1.39 17.45
CA ASP A 285 -16.94 2.55 18.35
C ASP A 285 -18.09 2.82 19.34
N GLY A 286 -19.05 1.89 19.45
CA GLY A 286 -20.31 2.06 20.20
C GLY A 286 -21.46 2.57 19.34
N THR A 287 -21.19 3.17 18.19
CA THR A 287 -22.20 3.71 17.26
C THR A 287 -22.01 3.23 15.82
N HIS A 288 -20.77 3.06 15.38
CA HIS A 288 -20.40 2.77 14.01
C HIS A 288 -19.43 1.60 13.94
N LEU A 289 -19.63 0.75 12.93
CA LEU A 289 -18.74 -0.33 12.54
C LEU A 289 -17.76 0.21 11.49
N HIS A 290 -16.49 0.32 11.87
CA HIS A 290 -15.40 0.78 11.02
C HIS A 290 -14.67 -0.39 10.40
N LEU A 291 -14.37 -0.29 9.10
CA LEU A 291 -13.47 -1.20 8.40
C LEU A 291 -12.03 -0.69 8.56
N ILE A 292 -11.19 -1.49 9.20
CA ILE A 292 -9.73 -1.31 9.27
C ILE A 292 -9.05 -2.25 8.26
N ASP A 293 -7.72 -2.21 8.18
CA ASP A 293 -6.92 -3.07 7.28
C ASP A 293 -7.40 -3.12 5.81
N VAL A 294 -7.69 -1.93 5.29
CA VAL A 294 -8.14 -1.69 3.91
C VAL A 294 -7.17 -2.14 2.81
N ASP A 295 -5.92 -2.46 3.14
CA ASP A 295 -4.96 -3.01 2.18
C ASP A 295 -5.41 -4.37 1.64
N GLU A 296 -6.14 -5.14 2.44
CA GLU A 296 -6.68 -6.44 2.03
C GLU A 296 -8.02 -6.32 1.30
N VAL A 297 -8.49 -5.10 1.06
CA VAL A 297 -9.59 -4.83 0.12
C VAL A 297 -9.03 -4.94 -1.30
N VAL A 298 -9.37 -6.01 -1.99
CA VAL A 298 -8.88 -6.34 -3.33
C VAL A 298 -9.97 -6.12 -4.38
N ASP A 299 -9.56 -5.81 -5.61
CA ASP A 299 -10.48 -5.70 -6.74
C ASP A 299 -11.15 -7.07 -6.96
N LEU A 300 -12.48 -7.07 -7.05
CA LEU A 300 -13.30 -8.25 -7.25
C LEU A 300 -12.95 -9.00 -8.55
N TYR A 301 -12.38 -8.28 -9.52
CA TYR A 301 -12.07 -8.78 -10.85
C TYR A 301 -10.57 -8.98 -11.09
N SER A 302 -9.72 -8.81 -10.07
CA SER A 302 -8.25 -8.86 -10.23
C SER A 302 -7.72 -10.17 -10.83
N TYR A 303 -8.46 -11.28 -10.69
CA TYR A 303 -8.08 -12.61 -11.18
C TYR A 303 -8.66 -12.96 -12.55
N GLN A 304 -9.42 -12.05 -13.16
CA GLN A 304 -10.10 -12.30 -14.42
C GLN A 304 -9.34 -11.60 -15.54
N ASN A 305 -8.82 -12.37 -16.50
CA ASN A 305 -8.15 -11.90 -17.72
C ASN A 305 -9.02 -11.01 -18.65
N VAL A 306 -10.24 -10.66 -18.21
CA VAL A 306 -11.20 -9.88 -18.96
C VAL A 306 -11.06 -8.41 -18.53
N ASP A 307 -10.72 -7.54 -19.48
CA ASP A 307 -10.68 -6.09 -19.28
C ASP A 307 -12.10 -5.54 -19.12
N TYR A 308 -12.66 -5.67 -17.91
CA TYR A 308 -14.01 -5.23 -17.58
C TYR A 308 -14.23 -3.74 -17.82
N ARG A 309 -13.15 -2.95 -17.82
CA ARG A 309 -13.20 -1.54 -18.18
C ARG A 309 -13.64 -1.35 -19.64
N LYS A 310 -13.23 -2.22 -20.58
CA LYS A 310 -13.72 -2.21 -21.97
C LYS A 310 -15.19 -2.60 -22.08
N ILE A 311 -15.64 -3.61 -21.32
CA ILE A 311 -17.05 -4.03 -21.33
C ILE A 311 -17.95 -2.91 -20.78
N LEU A 312 -17.52 -2.21 -19.73
CA LEU A 312 -18.30 -1.12 -19.13
C LEU A 312 -18.40 0.14 -20.00
N LEU A 313 -17.50 0.32 -20.97
CA LEU A 313 -17.46 1.49 -21.86
C LEU A 313 -18.31 1.36 -23.14
N ASP A 314 -18.77 0.14 -23.51
CA ASP A 314 -19.74 -0.06 -24.60
C ASP A 314 -21.10 -0.57 -24.08
N PRO A 315 -22.06 0.32 -23.78
CA PRO A 315 -23.35 -0.05 -23.20
C PRO A 315 -24.29 -0.81 -24.17
N LYS A 316 -23.94 -0.94 -25.45
CA LYS A 316 -24.74 -1.68 -26.46
C LYS A 316 -24.32 -3.14 -26.61
N ASP A 317 -23.22 -3.54 -25.97
CA ASP A 317 -22.73 -4.92 -26.05
C ASP A 317 -23.60 -5.88 -25.20
N SER A 318 -24.02 -6.98 -25.81
CA SER A 318 -24.64 -8.12 -25.10
C SER A 318 -23.79 -8.64 -23.93
N LEU A 319 -22.47 -8.44 -23.99
CA LEU A 319 -21.52 -8.74 -22.92
C LEU A 319 -21.78 -7.94 -21.65
N VAL A 320 -22.33 -6.72 -21.73
CA VAL A 320 -22.71 -5.92 -20.54
C VAL A 320 -23.84 -6.60 -19.77
N ARG A 321 -24.83 -7.16 -20.48
CA ARG A 321 -25.94 -7.87 -19.84
C ARG A 321 -25.45 -9.14 -19.16
N ASN A 322 -24.60 -9.90 -19.84
CA ASN A 322 -23.97 -11.10 -19.27
C ASN A 322 -23.09 -10.74 -18.07
N PHE A 323 -22.27 -9.70 -18.17
CA PHE A 323 -21.45 -9.20 -17.07
C PHE A 323 -22.30 -8.83 -15.85
N ARG A 324 -23.35 -8.02 -16.00
CA ARG A 324 -24.24 -7.66 -14.89
C ARG A 324 -24.91 -8.87 -14.26
N TYR A 325 -25.25 -9.88 -15.06
CA TYR A 325 -25.79 -11.14 -14.56
C TYR A 325 -24.76 -11.92 -13.73
N TYR A 326 -23.51 -12.04 -14.21
CA TYR A 326 -22.42 -12.69 -13.47
C TYR A 326 -22.05 -11.91 -12.20
N GLN A 327 -21.93 -10.59 -12.29
CA GLN A 327 -21.70 -9.70 -11.15
C GLN A 327 -22.76 -9.92 -10.06
N ARG A 328 -24.05 -9.91 -10.44
CA ARG A 328 -25.14 -10.16 -9.48
C ARG A 328 -25.06 -11.54 -8.85
N LYS A 329 -24.69 -12.58 -9.61
CA LYS A 329 -24.46 -13.92 -9.08
C LYS A 329 -23.32 -13.95 -8.07
N LEU A 330 -22.20 -13.32 -8.38
CA LEU A 330 -21.04 -13.22 -7.49
C LEU A 330 -21.39 -12.49 -6.19
N PHE A 331 -22.11 -11.37 -6.28
CA PHE A 331 -22.51 -10.62 -5.09
C PHE A 331 -23.43 -11.44 -4.17
N VAL A 332 -24.39 -12.16 -4.76
CA VAL A 332 -25.25 -13.07 -4.00
C VAL A 332 -24.45 -14.23 -3.41
N LYS A 333 -23.39 -14.70 -4.08
CA LYS A 333 -22.51 -15.73 -3.52
C LYS A 333 -21.73 -15.20 -2.31
N LEU A 334 -21.13 -14.03 -2.39
CA LEU A 334 -20.42 -13.42 -1.26
C LEU A 334 -21.36 -13.11 -0.08
N LEU A 335 -22.61 -12.70 -0.34
CA LEU A 335 -23.65 -12.64 0.69
C LEU A 335 -23.91 -14.00 1.35
N LYS A 336 -23.95 -15.09 0.56
CA LYS A 336 -24.12 -16.44 1.10
C LYS A 336 -22.92 -16.89 1.92
N ASP A 337 -21.71 -16.55 1.51
CA ASP A 337 -20.47 -16.82 2.24
C ASP A 337 -20.52 -16.14 3.61
N ALA A 338 -20.86 -14.85 3.65
CA ALA A 338 -21.06 -14.12 4.91
C ALA A 338 -22.08 -14.81 5.82
N ILE A 339 -23.25 -15.19 5.29
CA ILE A 339 -24.28 -15.88 6.07
C ILE A 339 -23.81 -17.25 6.59
N PHE A 340 -23.04 -17.97 5.78
CA PHE A 340 -22.51 -19.28 6.13
C PHE A 340 -21.46 -19.17 7.24
N VAL A 341 -20.49 -18.26 7.12
CA VAL A 341 -19.40 -18.10 8.08
C VAL A 341 -19.89 -17.49 9.40
N TYR A 342 -20.78 -16.50 9.35
CA TYR A 342 -21.38 -15.92 10.55
C TYR A 342 -22.38 -16.83 11.27
N ASN A 343 -22.63 -18.03 10.74
CA ASN A 343 -23.57 -18.97 11.35
C ASN A 343 -23.07 -19.40 12.73
N GLY A 344 -23.80 -19.01 13.77
CA GLY A 344 -23.43 -19.30 15.16
C GLY A 344 -22.64 -18.19 15.87
N SER A 345 -22.16 -17.16 15.15
CA SER A 345 -21.52 -15.98 15.74
C SER A 345 -22.44 -14.75 15.66
N LEU A 346 -22.38 -13.95 14.59
CA LEU A 346 -23.23 -12.78 14.38
C LEU A 346 -24.68 -13.18 14.03
N LEU A 347 -24.85 -14.25 13.25
CA LEU A 347 -26.14 -14.68 12.70
C LEU A 347 -26.64 -15.97 13.36
N THR A 348 -26.92 -15.90 14.66
CA THR A 348 -27.27 -17.06 15.51
C THR A 348 -28.64 -17.68 15.26
N ASN A 349 -29.58 -16.95 14.64
CA ASN A 349 -30.93 -17.44 14.36
C ASN A 349 -31.41 -17.01 12.97
N GLU A 350 -32.54 -17.57 12.52
CA GLU A 350 -33.10 -17.27 11.20
C GLU A 350 -33.52 -15.80 11.05
N GLY A 351 -33.98 -15.16 12.12
CA GLY A 351 -34.32 -13.73 12.15
C GLY A 351 -33.13 -12.84 11.80
N HIS A 352 -31.98 -13.07 12.43
CA HIS A 352 -30.73 -12.36 12.14
C HIS A 352 -30.30 -12.55 10.68
N LYS A 353 -30.33 -13.80 10.18
CA LYS A 353 -29.97 -14.10 8.79
C LYS A 353 -30.89 -13.38 7.79
N ARG A 354 -32.20 -13.33 8.08
CA ARG A 354 -33.19 -12.60 7.27
C ARG A 354 -32.96 -11.10 7.29
N GLN A 355 -32.65 -10.51 8.45
CA GLN A 355 -32.32 -9.08 8.57
C GLN A 355 -31.06 -8.75 7.76
N TYR A 356 -30.01 -9.56 7.86
CA TYR A 356 -28.77 -9.38 7.10
C TYR A 356 -29.03 -9.36 5.58
N ILE A 357 -29.82 -10.32 5.07
CA ILE A 357 -30.23 -10.35 3.64
C ILE A 357 -31.03 -9.10 3.27
N LYS A 358 -31.97 -8.67 4.11
CA LYS A 358 -32.80 -7.49 3.85
C LYS A 358 -31.95 -6.23 3.71
N HIS A 359 -31.08 -5.95 4.68
CA HIS A 359 -30.22 -4.77 4.66
C HIS A 359 -29.25 -4.77 3.47
N PHE A 360 -28.69 -5.93 3.13
CA PHE A 360 -27.89 -6.07 1.91
C PHE A 360 -28.70 -5.69 0.66
N PHE A 361 -29.90 -6.27 0.48
CA PHE A 361 -30.72 -5.99 -0.71
C PHE A 361 -31.24 -4.56 -0.77
N GLU A 362 -31.54 -3.95 0.38
CA GLU A 362 -31.92 -2.55 0.53
C GLU A 362 -30.80 -1.62 0.04
N GLU A 363 -29.56 -1.82 0.51
CA GLU A 363 -28.39 -1.03 0.06
C GLU A 363 -28.07 -1.24 -1.43
N MET A 364 -28.27 -2.46 -1.92
CA MET A 364 -28.16 -2.78 -3.35
C MET A 364 -29.29 -2.20 -4.20
N LYS A 365 -30.38 -1.73 -3.58
CA LYS A 365 -31.63 -1.31 -4.24
C LYS A 365 -32.21 -2.41 -5.12
N TRP A 366 -32.15 -3.65 -4.65
CA TRP A 366 -32.64 -4.83 -5.36
C TRP A 366 -33.97 -5.30 -4.80
N GLY A 367 -34.89 -5.69 -5.68
CA GLY A 367 -36.12 -6.35 -5.27
C GLY A 367 -35.81 -7.66 -4.52
N LEU A 368 -36.42 -7.82 -3.35
CA LEU A 368 -36.30 -9.00 -2.50
C LEU A 368 -37.67 -9.66 -2.34
N THR A 369 -37.72 -10.97 -2.54
CA THR A 369 -38.92 -11.79 -2.33
C THR A 369 -38.64 -12.88 -1.30
N GLU A 370 -39.67 -13.40 -0.65
CA GLU A 370 -39.52 -14.47 0.33
C GLU A 370 -38.88 -15.74 -0.26
N ASN A 371 -39.22 -16.09 -1.51
CA ASN A 371 -38.57 -17.19 -2.23
C ASN A 371 -37.08 -16.94 -2.43
N LYS A 372 -36.68 -15.69 -2.69
CA LYS A 372 -35.27 -15.33 -2.84
C LYS A 372 -34.52 -15.46 -1.52
N ILE A 373 -35.12 -15.02 -0.40
CA ILE A 373 -34.57 -15.20 0.95
C ILE A 373 -34.32 -16.69 1.21
N LYS A 374 -35.34 -17.54 1.02
CA LYS A 374 -35.22 -19.00 1.21
C LYS A 374 -34.09 -19.59 0.36
N SER A 375 -33.96 -19.17 -0.89
CA SER A 375 -32.89 -19.67 -1.77
C SER A 375 -31.47 -19.28 -1.31
N ILE A 376 -31.33 -18.11 -0.68
CA ILE A 376 -30.04 -17.63 -0.13
C ILE A 376 -29.70 -18.42 1.13
N LEU A 377 -30.70 -18.70 1.98
CA LEU A 377 -30.54 -19.48 3.22
C LEU A 377 -30.39 -20.98 3.00
N THR A 378 -30.54 -21.47 1.76
CA THR A 378 -30.37 -22.90 1.44
C THR A 378 -28.93 -23.17 1.01
N PHE A 379 -28.24 -24.04 1.75
CA PHE A 379 -26.86 -24.44 1.47
C PHE A 379 -26.79 -25.93 1.08
N PRO A 380 -25.94 -26.30 0.11
CA PRO A 380 -25.61 -27.70 -0.13
C PRO A 380 -24.90 -28.31 1.08
N LYS A 381 -24.89 -29.65 1.17
CA LYS A 381 -24.23 -30.39 2.26
C LYS A 381 -22.74 -30.07 2.37
N ILE A 382 -22.09 -29.86 1.22
CA ILE A 382 -20.72 -29.36 1.11
C ILE A 382 -20.80 -28.02 0.43
N TYR A 383 -20.52 -26.95 1.16
CA TYR A 383 -20.52 -25.58 0.66
C TYR A 383 -19.09 -25.06 0.63
N HIS A 384 -18.65 -24.60 -0.54
CA HIS A 384 -17.35 -23.96 -0.74
C HIS A 384 -17.57 -22.44 -0.86
N THR A 385 -16.92 -21.69 0.03
CA THR A 385 -16.89 -20.23 -0.04
C THR A 385 -16.09 -19.78 -1.25
N TYR A 386 -16.34 -18.57 -1.72
CA TYR A 386 -15.61 -18.00 -2.85
C TYR A 386 -14.10 -17.92 -2.60
N GLU A 387 -13.68 -17.63 -1.38
CA GLU A 387 -12.25 -17.61 -1.02
C GLU A 387 -11.61 -18.99 -1.12
N SER A 388 -12.31 -20.04 -0.66
CA SER A 388 -11.83 -21.41 -0.83
C SER A 388 -11.70 -21.79 -2.31
N GLU A 389 -12.63 -21.33 -3.15
CA GLU A 389 -12.57 -21.56 -4.61
C GLU A 389 -11.38 -20.82 -5.25
N ILE A 390 -11.12 -19.56 -4.85
CA ILE A 390 -9.95 -18.81 -5.34
C ILE A 390 -8.65 -19.48 -4.89
N SER A 391 -8.52 -19.85 -3.62
CA SER A 391 -7.30 -20.50 -3.10
C SER A 391 -6.98 -21.75 -3.91
N MET A 392 -7.99 -22.60 -4.14
CA MET A 392 -7.83 -23.81 -4.96
C MET A 392 -7.41 -23.53 -6.42
N MET A 393 -7.74 -22.36 -6.97
CA MET A 393 -7.32 -21.95 -8.32
C MET A 393 -5.91 -21.35 -8.35
N LEU A 394 -5.43 -20.80 -7.23
CA LEU A 394 -4.10 -20.21 -7.11
C LEU A 394 -3.05 -21.26 -6.69
N ASP A 395 -3.46 -22.33 -6.01
CA ASP A 395 -2.59 -23.45 -5.60
C ASP A 395 -2.31 -24.47 -6.73
N THR A 396 -2.81 -24.23 -7.96
CA THR A 396 -2.69 -25.17 -9.09
C THR A 396 -1.55 -24.88 -10.09
N ASP A 397 -0.59 -24.03 -9.75
CA ASP A 397 0.60 -23.76 -10.58
C ASP A 397 1.88 -24.43 -10.05
#